data_AF-A0A0F9CE73-F1
#
_entry.id   AF-A0A0F9CE73-F1
#
_cell.length_a   1.000
_cell.length_b   1.000
_cell.length_c   1.000
_cell.angle_alpha   90.00
_cell.angle_beta   90.00
_cell.angle_gamma   90.00
#
_symmetry.space_group_name_H-M   'P 1'
#
loop_
_entity.id
_entity.type
_entity.pdbx_description
1 polymer ?
#
loop_
_entity_poly.entity_id
_entity_poly.type
_entity_poly.pdbx_seq_one_letter_code
_entity_poly.pdbx_strand_id
1 'polypeptide(L)'
;TIVVAINQYRKTVGGGPGTPRDTVPGGEGQTFYNHLWLKVRRAGWETVKSKKKGEKYPQKVGFTMNVEIFKSKQCVPFQNVRIPFDFRTQLDEVAAIVYEALDFGLIESHGSYYDLNGERFQGRSKLLDYVRERPDVLDTLVVSLGDRDPADQAEDDDDGE
;
A
#
# COMPACT_ATOMS: atom_id res chain seq x y z
N THR A 1 -15.01 -5.59 21.43
CA THR A 1 -14.23 -6.72 20.88
C THR A 1 -14.14 -6.57 19.38
N ILE A 2 -12.93 -6.67 18.80
CA ILE A 2 -12.73 -6.64 17.34
C ILE A 2 -12.66 -8.10 16.87
N VAL A 3 -13.35 -8.43 15.78
CA VAL A 3 -13.31 -9.75 15.16
C VAL A 3 -12.74 -9.59 13.76
N VAL A 4 -11.64 -10.29 13.48
CA VAL A 4 -10.99 -10.29 12.16
C VAL A 4 -11.24 -11.65 11.50
N ALA A 5 -11.87 -11.62 10.33
CA ALA A 5 -12.15 -12.81 9.55
C ALA A 5 -11.33 -12.77 8.25
N ILE A 6 -10.41 -13.73 8.09
CA ILE A 6 -9.58 -13.87 6.89
C ILE A 6 -10.30 -14.78 5.92
N ASN A 7 -10.49 -14.32 4.68
CA ASN A 7 -11.12 -15.11 3.63
C ASN A 7 -10.22 -15.23 2.38
N GLN A 8 -10.47 -16.22 1.55
CA GLN A 8 -9.73 -16.51 0.33
C GLN A 8 -10.61 -16.30 -0.89
N TYR A 9 -10.04 -15.78 -1.98
CA TYR A 9 -10.75 -15.75 -3.26
C TYR A 9 -10.86 -17.16 -3.85
N ARG A 10 -12.01 -17.46 -4.45
CA ARG A 10 -12.29 -18.65 -5.23
C ARG A 10 -12.83 -18.23 -6.59
N LYS A 11 -12.64 -19.08 -7.60
CA LYS A 11 -13.28 -18.88 -8.90
C LYS A 11 -14.74 -19.29 -8.82
N THR A 12 -15.63 -18.46 -9.32
CA THR A 12 -17.04 -18.81 -9.47
C THR A 12 -17.18 -19.88 -10.56
N VAL A 13 -17.79 -21.01 -10.23
CA VAL A 13 -18.09 -22.07 -11.23
C VAL A 13 -19.45 -21.77 -11.84
N GLY A 14 -19.51 -21.62 -13.17
CA GLY A 14 -20.77 -21.48 -13.92
C GLY A 14 -21.32 -20.06 -14.07
N GLY A 15 -20.49 -19.01 -13.90
CA GLY A 15 -20.92 -17.62 -14.10
C GLY A 15 -21.06 -17.25 -15.59
N GLY A 16 -22.17 -16.63 -15.96
CA GLY A 16 -22.38 -16.06 -17.29
C GLY A 16 -21.58 -14.76 -17.52
N PRO A 17 -21.76 -14.10 -18.67
CA PRO A 17 -21.18 -12.78 -18.91
C PRO A 17 -21.69 -11.78 -17.87
N GLY A 18 -20.78 -11.14 -17.13
CA GLY A 18 -21.11 -10.13 -16.10
C GLY A 18 -21.10 -10.61 -14.65
N THR A 19 -20.99 -11.93 -14.39
CA THR A 19 -20.80 -12.42 -13.01
C THR A 19 -19.35 -12.17 -12.54
N PRO A 20 -19.11 -11.67 -11.31
CA PRO A 20 -17.77 -11.56 -10.76
C PRO A 20 -17.04 -12.91 -10.82
N ARG A 21 -15.88 -12.93 -11.48
CA ARG A 21 -15.06 -14.14 -11.62
C ARG A 21 -14.48 -14.62 -10.30
N ASP A 22 -14.28 -13.69 -9.37
CA ASP A 22 -13.75 -13.93 -8.04
C ASP A 22 -14.90 -13.85 -7.03
N THR A 23 -15.09 -14.90 -6.25
CA THR A 23 -16.08 -14.96 -5.16
C THR A 23 -15.41 -15.34 -3.85
N VAL A 24 -15.98 -14.89 -2.73
CA VAL A 24 -15.56 -15.29 -1.38
C VAL A 24 -16.45 -16.43 -0.89
N PRO A 25 -15.87 -17.54 -0.37
CA PRO A 25 -16.66 -18.63 0.20
C PRO A 25 -17.31 -18.19 1.52
N GLY A 26 -18.39 -18.86 1.91
CA GLY A 26 -19.12 -18.57 3.16
C GLY A 26 -20.45 -17.82 2.98
N GLY A 27 -20.90 -17.65 1.74
CA GLY A 27 -22.16 -16.97 1.42
C GLY A 27 -22.05 -15.45 1.54
N GLU A 28 -23.19 -14.76 1.46
CA GLU A 28 -23.22 -13.28 1.44
C GLU A 28 -23.29 -12.64 2.82
N GLY A 29 -23.56 -13.41 3.88
CA GLY A 29 -23.75 -12.85 5.23
C GLY A 29 -22.55 -12.00 5.69
N GLN A 30 -21.34 -12.47 5.43
CA GLN A 30 -20.11 -11.73 5.78
C GLN A 30 -20.06 -10.34 5.09
N THR A 31 -20.54 -10.24 3.85
CA THR A 31 -20.62 -8.97 3.11
C THR A 31 -21.46 -7.92 3.85
N PHE A 32 -22.56 -8.32 4.47
CA PHE A 32 -23.49 -7.38 5.12
C PHE A 32 -23.06 -7.01 6.54
N TYR A 33 -22.57 -7.99 7.31
CA TYR A 33 -22.21 -7.79 8.73
C TYR A 33 -20.89 -7.02 8.92
N ASN A 34 -19.93 -7.16 8.02
CA ASN A 34 -18.63 -6.50 8.16
C ASN A 34 -18.76 -4.96 8.15
N HIS A 35 -18.01 -4.32 9.05
CA HIS A 35 -17.85 -2.87 9.10
C HIS A 35 -16.77 -2.39 8.12
N LEU A 36 -15.70 -3.18 8.00
CA LEU A 36 -14.58 -2.95 7.10
C LEU A 36 -14.36 -4.20 6.25
N TRP A 37 -14.14 -4.01 4.96
CA TRP A 37 -13.67 -5.06 4.05
C TRP A 37 -12.40 -4.58 3.37
N LEU A 38 -11.29 -5.25 3.68
CA LEU A 38 -9.99 -4.99 3.08
C LEU A 38 -9.69 -6.05 2.02
N LYS A 39 -9.40 -5.61 0.81
CA LYS A 39 -8.96 -6.46 -0.29
C LYS A 39 -7.46 -6.32 -0.44
N VAL A 40 -6.75 -7.33 0.03
CA VAL A 40 -5.28 -7.39 -0.03
C VAL A 40 -4.87 -8.15 -1.29
N ARG A 41 -4.07 -7.51 -2.15
CA ARG A 41 -3.46 -8.13 -3.32
C ARG A 41 -1.98 -7.84 -3.35
N ARG A 42 -1.18 -8.77 -3.85
CA ARG A 42 0.24 -8.49 -4.10
C ARG A 42 0.37 -7.67 -5.38
N ALA A 43 0.94 -6.47 -5.28
CA ALA A 43 1.19 -5.59 -6.40
C ALA A 43 2.43 -6.00 -7.20
N GLY A 44 3.52 -6.35 -6.52
CA GLY A 44 4.78 -6.68 -7.18
C GLY A 44 5.74 -7.45 -6.29
N TRP A 45 6.69 -8.15 -6.92
CA TRP A 45 7.80 -8.77 -6.21
C TRP A 45 8.93 -7.77 -6.06
N GLU A 46 9.42 -7.58 -4.83
CA GLU A 46 10.64 -6.82 -4.59
C GLU A 46 11.84 -7.74 -4.79
N THR A 47 12.64 -7.41 -5.80
CA THR A 47 13.85 -8.14 -6.14
C THR A 47 15.05 -7.27 -5.82
N VAL A 48 15.96 -7.80 -4.99
CA VAL A 48 17.26 -7.17 -4.83
C VAL A 48 18.17 -7.74 -5.90
N LYS A 49 18.77 -6.85 -6.69
CA LYS A 49 19.91 -7.22 -7.56
C LYS A 49 21.04 -7.65 -6.63
N SER A 50 21.20 -8.96 -6.43
CA SER A 50 22.28 -9.52 -5.63
C SER A 50 23.61 -8.99 -6.18
N LYS A 51 24.32 -8.18 -5.39
CA LYS A 51 25.71 -7.75 -5.67
C LYS A 51 26.72 -8.86 -5.38
N LYS A 52 26.30 -10.09 -5.04
CA LYS A 52 27.22 -11.22 -4.89
C LYS A 52 27.56 -11.78 -6.27
N LYS A 53 28.83 -11.66 -6.65
CA LYS A 53 29.42 -12.37 -7.80
C LYS A 53 29.13 -13.87 -7.66
N GLY A 54 28.16 -14.39 -8.42
CA GLY A 54 27.90 -15.83 -8.51
C GLY A 54 26.42 -16.25 -8.56
N GLU A 55 25.47 -15.41 -8.13
CA GLU A 55 24.04 -15.78 -8.19
C GLU A 55 23.42 -15.41 -9.54
N LYS A 56 23.06 -16.43 -10.32
CA LYS A 56 22.44 -16.31 -11.65
C LYS A 56 20.98 -15.82 -11.63
N TYR A 57 20.34 -15.75 -10.46
CA TYR A 57 18.92 -15.42 -10.35
C TYR A 57 18.67 -14.29 -9.35
N PRO A 58 17.79 -13.31 -9.67
CA PRO A 58 17.39 -12.28 -8.73
C PRO A 58 16.68 -12.93 -7.54
N GLN A 59 17.21 -12.72 -6.32
CA GLN A 59 16.53 -13.17 -5.11
C GLN A 59 15.33 -12.26 -4.83
N LYS A 60 14.16 -12.87 -4.66
CA LYS A 60 12.95 -12.20 -4.20
C LYS A 60 13.08 -12.03 -2.69
N VAL A 61 13.28 -10.79 -2.24
CA VAL A 61 13.48 -10.48 -0.82
C VAL A 61 12.18 -10.08 -0.13
N GLY A 62 11.18 -9.67 -0.91
CA GLY A 62 9.91 -9.19 -0.40
C GLY A 62 8.88 -8.98 -1.50
N PHE A 63 7.79 -8.32 -1.16
CA PHE A 63 6.74 -7.91 -2.08
C PHE A 63 6.01 -6.68 -1.56
N THR A 64 5.50 -5.88 -2.48
CA THR A 64 4.59 -4.78 -2.14
C THR A 64 3.16 -5.31 -2.18
N MET A 65 2.39 -5.08 -1.12
CA MET A 65 0.97 -5.32 -1.04
C MET A 65 0.22 -4.05 -1.42
N ASN A 66 -0.85 -4.18 -2.19
CA ASN A 66 -1.88 -3.17 -2.31
C ASN A 66 -3.07 -3.59 -1.45
N VAL A 67 -3.49 -2.72 -0.54
CA VAL A 67 -4.64 -2.91 0.34
C VAL A 67 -5.70 -1.91 -0.07
N GLU A 68 -6.78 -2.42 -0.65
CA GLU A 68 -7.93 -1.63 -1.09
C GLU A 68 -9.05 -1.72 -0.04
N ILE A 69 -9.59 -0.58 0.40
CA ILE A 69 -10.77 -0.53 1.27
C ILE A 69 -12.01 -0.79 0.41
N PHE A 70 -12.38 -2.05 0.22
CA PHE A 70 -13.52 -2.41 -0.62
C PHE A 70 -14.87 -2.00 -0.01
N LYS A 71 -14.97 -1.98 1.32
CA LYS A 71 -16.17 -1.52 2.03
C LYS A 71 -15.75 -0.87 3.34
N SER A 72 -16.36 0.27 3.66
CA SER A 72 -16.27 0.89 4.97
C SER A 72 -17.63 1.43 5.39
N LYS A 73 -17.94 1.33 6.69
CA LYS A 73 -19.09 1.98 7.34
C LYS A 73 -18.68 3.23 8.13
N GLN A 74 -17.40 3.58 8.16
CA GLN A 74 -16.84 4.63 9.02
C GLN A 74 -16.05 5.69 8.25
N CYS A 75 -15.52 5.36 7.08
CA CYS A 75 -14.69 6.24 6.27
C CYS A 75 -15.01 6.07 4.78
N VAL A 76 -14.39 6.89 3.94
CA VAL A 76 -14.53 6.86 2.49
C VAL A 76 -14.01 5.50 1.96
N PRO A 77 -14.83 4.73 1.22
CA PRO A 77 -14.41 3.47 0.62
C PRO A 77 -13.53 3.68 -0.63
N PHE A 78 -12.96 2.59 -1.14
CA PHE A 78 -12.14 2.47 -2.35
C PHE A 78 -10.76 3.13 -2.34
N GLN A 79 -10.32 3.60 -1.18
CA GLN A 79 -8.94 4.05 -0.99
C GLN A 79 -7.96 2.88 -1.05
N ASN A 80 -6.78 3.13 -1.63
CA ASN A 80 -5.71 2.16 -1.81
C ASN A 80 -4.48 2.56 -1.00
N VAL A 81 -3.87 1.60 -0.31
CA VAL A 81 -2.62 1.81 0.43
C VAL A 81 -1.59 0.78 -0.02
N ARG A 82 -0.38 1.26 -0.33
CA ARG A 82 0.75 0.41 -0.72
C ARG A 82 1.65 0.14 0.48
N ILE A 83 1.79 -1.13 0.79
CA ILE A 83 2.51 -1.60 1.98
C ILE A 83 3.65 -2.53 1.53
N PRO A 84 4.92 -2.14 1.72
CA PRO A 84 6.06 -3.01 1.48
C PRO A 84 6.17 -4.09 2.56
N PHE A 85 6.47 -5.32 2.14
CA PHE A 85 6.69 -6.46 3.02
C PHE A 85 8.00 -7.17 2.65
N ASP A 86 8.94 -7.24 3.59
CA ASP A 86 10.18 -8.00 3.48
C ASP A 86 10.03 -9.33 4.24
N PHE A 87 10.54 -10.43 3.70
CA PHE A 87 10.45 -11.72 4.39
C PHE A 87 11.25 -11.80 5.70
N ARG A 88 12.24 -10.92 5.89
CA ARG A 88 13.12 -10.89 7.07
C ARG A 88 12.64 -9.91 8.12
N THR A 89 12.33 -8.69 7.71
CA THR A 89 11.92 -7.60 8.60
C THR A 89 10.40 -7.46 8.70
N GLN A 90 9.65 -8.26 7.94
CA GLN A 90 8.19 -8.25 7.88
C GLN A 90 7.65 -6.91 7.34
N LEU A 91 6.74 -6.29 8.08
CA LEU A 91 6.12 -5.03 7.71
C LEU A 91 7.09 -3.88 7.98
N ASP A 92 7.40 -3.09 6.95
CA ASP A 92 8.19 -1.87 7.11
C ASP A 92 7.27 -0.65 7.20
N GLU A 93 6.93 -0.29 8.43
CA GLU A 93 6.03 0.84 8.73
C GLU A 93 6.58 2.17 8.23
N VAL A 94 7.90 2.40 8.39
CA VAL A 94 8.56 3.62 7.90
C VAL A 94 8.46 3.71 6.39
N ALA A 95 8.68 2.60 5.70
CA ALA A 95 8.55 2.59 4.26
C ALA A 95 7.11 2.80 3.80
N ALA A 96 6.11 2.26 4.51
CA ALA A 96 4.70 2.50 4.23
C ALA A 96 4.33 3.98 4.35
N ILE A 97 4.75 4.66 5.43
CA ILE A 97 4.53 6.10 5.63
C ILE A 97 5.19 6.91 4.50
N VAL A 98 6.40 6.53 4.07
CA VAL A 98 7.08 7.19 2.94
C VAL A 98 6.35 6.95 1.61
N TYR A 99 5.79 5.75 1.38
CA TYR A 99 4.95 5.51 0.20
C TYR A 99 3.72 6.43 0.19
N GLU A 100 3.07 6.53 1.34
CA GLU A 100 1.89 7.38 1.53
C GLU A 100 2.24 8.86 1.32
N ALA A 101 3.31 9.34 1.93
CA ALA A 101 3.80 10.71 1.74
C ALA A 101 4.17 11.04 0.28
N LEU A 102 4.64 10.06 -0.49
CA LEU A 102 4.86 10.21 -1.94
C LEU A 102 3.54 10.31 -2.71
N ASP A 103 2.56 9.48 -2.36
CA ASP A 103 1.24 9.47 -2.99
C ASP A 103 0.46 10.77 -2.69
N PHE A 104 0.65 11.35 -1.51
CA PHE A 104 0.07 12.65 -1.11
C PHE A 104 0.92 13.87 -1.52
N GLY A 105 2.01 13.68 -2.24
CA GLY A 105 2.86 14.78 -2.72
C GLY A 105 3.60 15.57 -1.62
N LEU A 106 3.73 15.04 -0.41
CA LEU A 106 4.58 15.61 0.65
C LEU A 106 6.07 15.42 0.33
N ILE A 107 6.38 14.38 -0.45
CA ILE A 107 7.72 14.10 -0.96
C ILE A 107 7.67 14.24 -2.47
N GLU A 108 8.47 15.15 -3.02
CA GLU A 108 8.49 15.38 -4.47
C GLU A 108 9.42 14.36 -5.14
N SER A 109 8.95 13.73 -6.21
CA SER A 109 9.75 12.79 -7.00
C SER A 109 10.17 13.41 -8.33
N HIS A 110 11.48 13.56 -8.52
CA HIS A 110 12.09 14.02 -9.77
C HIS A 110 12.87 12.86 -10.42
N GLY A 111 12.11 11.94 -11.03
CA GLY A 111 12.64 10.74 -11.68
C GLY A 111 13.30 9.79 -10.68
N SER A 112 14.64 9.75 -10.65
CA SER A 112 15.40 8.93 -9.69
C SER A 112 15.73 9.66 -8.39
N TYR A 113 15.33 10.92 -8.26
CA TYR A 113 15.60 11.75 -7.09
C TYR A 113 14.32 12.01 -6.30
N TYR A 114 14.48 12.12 -4.99
CA TYR A 114 13.41 12.46 -4.06
C TYR A 114 13.83 13.72 -3.31
N ASP A 115 12.96 14.70 -3.22
CA ASP A 115 13.17 15.91 -2.42
C ASP A 115 12.28 15.84 -1.18
N LEU A 116 12.88 16.08 -0.02
CA LEU A 116 12.20 16.15 1.26
C LEU A 116 12.81 17.31 2.06
N ASN A 117 11.99 18.33 2.37
CA ASN A 117 12.39 19.50 3.15
C ASN A 117 13.65 20.22 2.62
N GLY A 118 13.89 20.22 1.31
CA GLY A 118 15.05 20.84 0.67
C GLY A 118 16.32 19.99 0.67
N GLU A 119 16.26 18.76 1.19
CA GLU A 119 17.32 17.76 1.04
C GLU A 119 16.98 16.80 -0.12
N ARG A 120 17.92 16.63 -1.05
CA ARG A 120 17.74 15.80 -2.23
C ARG A 120 18.43 14.44 -2.09
N PHE A 121 17.64 13.38 -2.18
CA PHE A 121 18.08 11.99 -2.06
C PHE A 121 18.12 11.30 -3.42
N GLN A 122 19.17 10.51 -3.65
CA GLN A 122 19.27 9.69 -4.86
C GLN A 122 18.74 8.28 -4.58
N GLY A 123 17.59 7.98 -5.16
CA GLY A 123 16.93 6.69 -5.03
C GLY A 123 16.24 6.49 -3.68
N ARG A 124 15.32 5.53 -3.67
CA ARG A 124 14.42 5.28 -2.55
C ARG A 124 15.13 4.77 -1.29
N SER A 125 16.18 3.96 -1.46
CA SER A 125 16.89 3.38 -0.32
C SER A 125 17.51 4.45 0.58
N LYS A 126 18.13 5.47 -0.02
CA LYS A 126 18.74 6.57 0.75
C LYS A 126 17.71 7.41 1.50
N LEU A 127 16.54 7.64 0.88
CA LEU A 127 15.44 8.33 1.54
C LEU A 127 14.94 7.55 2.76
N LEU A 128 14.76 6.22 2.62
CA LEU A 128 14.34 5.37 3.74
C LEU A 128 15.38 5.35 4.87
N ASP A 129 16.66 5.25 4.54
CA ASP A 129 17.72 5.28 5.54
C ASP A 129 17.74 6.63 6.28
N TYR A 130 17.58 7.75 5.57
CA TYR A 130 17.47 9.08 6.16
C TYR A 130 16.28 9.21 7.12
N VAL A 131 15.09 8.76 6.72
CA VAL A 131 13.89 8.84 7.57
C VAL A 131 14.02 7.91 8.78
N ARG A 132 14.66 6.74 8.65
CA ARG A 132 14.91 5.83 9.77
C ARG A 132 15.91 6.39 10.78
N GLU A 133 16.90 7.16 10.32
CA GLU A 133 17.89 7.80 11.19
C GLU A 133 17.34 9.04 11.91
N ARG A 134 16.28 9.66 11.39
CA ARG A 134 15.67 10.89 11.91
C ARG A 134 14.19 10.71 12.29
N PRO A 135 13.89 10.28 13.54
CA PRO A 135 12.51 10.10 13.98
C PRO A 135 11.70 11.41 14.02
N ASP A 136 12.37 12.55 14.19
CA ASP A 136 11.76 13.89 14.12
C ASP A 136 11.12 14.18 12.75
N VAL A 137 11.77 13.73 11.67
CA VAL A 137 11.25 13.86 10.31
C VAL A 137 10.06 12.93 10.11
N LEU A 138 10.14 11.70 10.63
CA LEU A 138 9.04 10.74 10.57
C LEU A 138 7.79 11.27 11.29
N ASP A 139 7.95 11.78 12.51
CA ASP A 139 6.83 12.35 13.28
C ASP A 139 6.20 13.54 12.55
N THR A 140 7.03 14.39 11.94
CA THR A 140 6.54 15.52 11.13
C THR A 140 5.72 15.03 9.94
N LEU A 141 6.16 13.98 9.24
CA LEU A 141 5.42 13.37 8.14
C LEU A 141 4.09 12.77 8.62
N VAL A 142 4.09 12.07 9.76
CA VAL A 142 2.88 11.46 10.34
C VAL A 142 1.84 12.52 10.71
N VAL A 143 2.27 13.62 11.34
CA VAL A 143 1.36 14.75 11.67
C VAL A 143 0.81 15.37 10.39
N SER A 144 1.68 15.64 9.41
CA SER A 144 1.27 16.23 8.13
C SER A 144 0.29 15.36 7.35
N LEU A 145 0.41 14.03 7.47
CA LEU A 145 -0.53 13.07 6.90
C LEU A 145 -1.84 13.01 7.69
N GLY A 146 -1.77 13.07 9.02
CA GLY A 146 -2.94 12.98 9.91
C GLY A 146 -3.85 14.22 9.89
N ASP A 147 -3.30 15.39 9.62
CA ASP A 147 -4.05 16.65 9.53
C ASP A 147 -4.81 16.81 8.20
N ARG A 148 -4.52 15.97 7.19
CA ARG A 148 -5.20 15.99 5.90
C ARG A 148 -6.39 15.03 5.89
N ASP A 149 -7.56 15.55 5.57
CA ASP A 149 -8.74 14.72 5.35
C ASP A 149 -8.58 13.97 4.02
N PRO A 150 -8.74 12.64 4.00
CA PRO A 150 -8.57 11.83 2.79
C PRO A 150 -9.74 11.99 1.79
N ALA A 151 -10.64 12.97 2.03
CA ALA A 151 -11.73 13.35 1.13
C ALA A 151 -11.29 14.35 0.05
N ASP A 152 -10.21 15.10 0.26
CA ASP A 152 -9.73 16.11 -0.69
C ASP A 152 -9.19 15.51 -2.00
N GLN A 153 -8.87 14.21 -2.05
CA GLN A 153 -8.41 13.52 -3.27
C GLN A 153 -9.53 12.99 -4.16
N ALA A 154 -10.76 12.85 -3.64
CA ALA A 154 -11.85 12.27 -4.43
C ALA A 154 -12.39 13.23 -5.52
N GLU A 155 -12.02 14.51 -5.46
CA GLU A 155 -12.43 15.52 -6.45
C GLU A 155 -11.50 15.56 -7.69
N ASP A 156 -10.23 15.16 -7.56
CA ASP A 156 -9.26 15.27 -8.67
C ASP A 156 -9.29 14.08 -9.66
N ASP A 157 -9.86 12.93 -9.26
CA ASP A 157 -9.91 11.71 -10.08
C ASP A 157 -11.19 11.60 -10.95
N ASP A 158 -12.18 12.50 -10.81
CA ASP A 158 -13.45 12.49 -11.58
C ASP A 158 -13.42 13.37 -12.85
N ASP A 159 -12.36 14.17 -13.05
CA ASP A 159 -12.19 15.08 -14.22
C ASP A 159 -11.48 14.42 -15.43
N GLY A 160 -11.40 13.09 -15.47
CA GLY A 160 -10.76 12.32 -16.53
C GLY A 160 -11.73 11.44 -17.31
N GLU A 161 -12.41 12.03 -18.30
CA GLU A 161 -13.21 11.36 -19.35
C GLU A 161 -12.39 10.35 -20.19
#